data_AF-A0A3A5PY44-F1
#
_entry.id   AF-A0A3A5PY44-F1
#
_cell.length_a   1.000
_cell.length_b   1.000
_cell.length_c   1.000
_cell.angle_alpha   90.00
_cell.angle_beta   90.00
_cell.angle_gamma   90.00
#
_symmetry.space_group_name_H-M   'P 1'
#
loop_
_entity.id
_entity.type
_entity.pdbx_description
1 polymer ?
#
loop_
_entity_poly.entity_id
_entity_poly.type
_entity_poly.pdbx_seq_one_letter_code
_entity_poly.pdbx_strand_id
1 'polypeptide(L)' 'MEENNKHVQPNSKEEGVQRLNRILSESLIKATDTYKTPPQIIWVDNSSIATLGNFSAST' A
#
# COMPACT_ATOMS: atom_id res chain seq x y z
N MET A 1 -43.65 12.74 18.28
CA MET A 1 -42.41 13.46 17.94
C MET A 1 -41.50 12.43 17.29
N GLU A 2 -41.33 12.50 15.97
CA GLU A 2 -40.62 11.47 15.19
C GLU A 2 -39.17 11.91 15.01
N GLU A 3 -38.27 11.19 15.67
CA GLU A 3 -36.84 11.42 15.63
C GLU A 3 -36.30 10.95 14.29
N ASN A 4 -35.98 11.91 13.42
CA ASN A 4 -35.39 11.66 12.11
C ASN A 4 -33.94 11.15 12.28
N ASN A 5 -33.79 9.83 12.39
CA ASN A 5 -32.50 9.15 12.28
C ASN A 5 -31.97 9.30 10.84
N LYS A 6 -31.22 10.37 10.60
CA LYS A 6 -30.39 10.50 9.40
C LYS A 6 -29.25 9.49 9.50
N HIS A 7 -29.43 8.33 8.89
CA HIS A 7 -28.33 7.43 8.53
C HIS A 7 -27.41 8.20 7.56
N VAL A 8 -26.36 8.80 8.11
CA VAL A 8 -25.30 9.44 7.34
C VAL A 8 -24.59 8.32 6.59
N GLN A 9 -24.96 8.15 5.32
CA GLN A 9 -24.18 7.31 4.42
C GLN A 9 -22.80 7.96 4.28
N PRO A 10 -21.70 7.25 4.62
CA PRO A 10 -20.37 7.77 4.36
C PRO A 10 -20.24 8.05 2.86
N ASN A 11 -19.68 9.20 2.51
CA ASN A 11 -19.45 9.60 1.12
C ASN A 11 -18.45 8.62 0.48
N SER A 12 -18.98 7.61 -0.20
CA SER A 12 -18.28 6.38 -0.62
C SER A 12 -17.09 6.60 -1.55
N LYS A 13 -17.01 7.76 -2.23
CA LYS A 13 -15.90 8.10 -3.12
C LYS A 13 -14.65 8.53 -2.37
N GLU A 14 -14.82 9.29 -1.29
CA GLU A 14 -13.69 9.86 -0.53
C GLU A 14 -12.99 8.79 0.31
N GLU A 15 -13.77 7.88 0.91
CA GLU A 15 -13.25 6.71 1.61
C GLU A 15 -12.46 5.77 0.66
N GLY A 16 -12.95 5.59 -0.58
CA GLY A 16 -12.25 4.83 -1.60
C GLY A 16 -10.88 5.43 -1.96
N VAL A 17 -10.81 6.75 -2.13
CA VAL A 17 -9.55 7.46 -2.42
C VAL A 17 -8.57 7.36 -1.24
N GLN A 18 -9.04 7.54 -0.01
CA GLN A 18 -8.21 7.40 1.20
C GLN A 18 -7.65 5.99 1.34
N ARG A 19 -8.46 4.96 1.07
CA ARG A 19 -8.02 3.56 1.09
C ARG A 19 -6.96 3.27 0.03
N LEU A 20 -7.14 3.76 -1.19
CA LEU A 20 -6.14 3.59 -2.26
C LEU A 20 -4.83 4.30 -1.92
N ASN A 21 -4.89 5.54 -1.42
CA ASN A 21 -3.69 6.27 -0.99
C ASN A 21 -2.94 5.55 0.12
N ARG A 22 -3.66 4.92 1.06
CA ARG A 22 -3.07 4.11 2.11
C ARG A 22 -2.35 2.89 1.53
N ILE A 23 -3.02 2.12 0.67
CA ILE A 23 -2.43 0.94 0.02
C ILE A 23 -1.16 1.32 -0.75
N LEU A 24 -1.22 2.39 -1.54
CA LEU A 24 -0.07 2.89 -2.28
C LEU A 24 1.08 3.26 -1.34
N SER A 25 0.78 4.00 -0.27
CA SER A 25 1.79 4.42 0.71
C SER A 25 2.45 3.24 1.42
N GLU A 26 1.67 2.22 1.79
CA GLU A 26 2.15 1.00 2.45
C GLU A 26 2.91 0.06 1.49
N SER A 27 2.66 0.15 0.17
CA SER A 27 3.32 -0.69 -0.84
C SER A 27 4.70 -0.18 -1.26
N LEU A 28 5.06 1.07 -0.90
CA LEU A 28 6.34 1.66 -1.28
C LEU A 28 7.45 1.26 -0.30
N ILE A 29 8.54 0.70 -0.84
CA ILE A 29 9.80 0.56 -0.10
C ILE A 29 10.61 1.84 -0.27
N LYS A 30 10.96 2.50 0.82
CA LYS A 30 11.76 3.73 0.81
C LYS A 30 13.16 3.44 1.32
N ALA A 31 14.17 3.99 0.65
CA ALA A 31 15.57 3.82 1.05
C ALA A 31 15.88 4.43 2.43
N THR A 32 15.05 5.37 2.90
CA THR A 32 15.19 6.04 4.20
C THR A 32 14.52 5.28 5.34
N ASP A 33 13.73 4.26 5.04
CA ASP A 33 12.98 3.53 6.06
C ASP A 33 13.86 2.44 6.67
N THR A 34 13.68 2.20 7.97
CA THR A 34 14.37 1.13 8.70
C THR A 34 13.50 -0.12 8.72
N TYR A 35 14.01 -1.20 8.14
CA TYR A 35 13.33 -2.50 8.14
C TYR A 35 14.02 -3.47 9.10
N LYS A 36 13.24 -4.33 9.77
CA LYS A 36 13.77 -5.37 10.68
C LYS A 36 14.75 -6.28 9.96
N THR A 37 14.42 -6.65 8.73
CA THR A 37 15.31 -7.33 7.79
C THR A 37 15.53 -6.39 6.62
N PRO A 38 16.80 -6.13 6.21
CA PRO A 38 17.07 -5.30 5.05
C PRO A 38 16.35 -5.82 3.79
N PRO A 39 15.84 -4.94 2.92
CA PRO A 39 15.24 -5.35 1.66
C PRO A 39 16.30 -6.04 0.77
N GLN A 40 15.91 -7.12 0.10
CA GLN A 40 16.73 -7.74 -0.94
C GLN A 40 16.56 -6.91 -2.23
N ILE A 41 17.67 -6.59 -2.90
CA ILE A 41 17.68 -5.81 -4.14
C ILE A 41 18.26 -6.67 -5.26
N ILE A 42 17.51 -6.82 -6.34
CA ILE A 42 17.90 -7.55 -7.55
C ILE A 42 17.91 -6.56 -8.72
N TRP A 43 18.98 -6.57 -9.51
CA TRP A 43 19.08 -5.77 -10.74
C TRP A 43 18.71 -6.65 -11.95
N VAL A 44 17.76 -6.19 -12.77
CA VAL A 44 17.30 -6.89 -13.97
C VAL A 44 17.29 -5.90 -15.13
N ASP A 45 18.13 -6.15 -16.14
CA ASP A 45 18.35 -5.23 -17.27
C ASP A 45 18.58 -3.77 -16.80
N ASN A 46 17.61 -2.90 -17.07
CA ASN A 46 17.61 -1.47 -16.71
C ASN A 46 16.72 -1.14 -15.51
N SER A 47 16.31 -2.15 -14.74
CA SER A 47 15.38 -2.00 -13.61
C SER A 47 15.94 -2.61 -12.33
N SER A 48 15.39 -2.18 -11.19
CA SER A 48 15.69 -2.72 -9.86
C SER A 48 14.42 -3.24 -9.22
N ILE A 49 14.50 -4.42 -8.62
CA ILE A 49 13.43 -5.00 -7.81
C ILE A 49 13.91 -5.02 -6.37
N ALA A 50 13.12 -4.46 -5.46
CA ALA A 50 13.37 -4.50 -4.02
C ALA A 50 12.23 -5.26 -3.31
N THR A 51 12.56 -6.19 -2.41
CA THR A 51 11.55 -6.99 -1.68
C THR A 51 11.87 -7.12 -0.20
N LEU A 52 10.83 -7.10 0.64
CA LEU A 52 10.91 -7.45 2.05
C LEU A 52 10.60 -8.93 2.25
N GLY A 53 11.41 -9.79 1.64
CA GLY A 53 11.21 -11.24 1.64
C GLY A 53 11.86 -11.92 0.44
N ASN A 54 11.82 -13.25 0.39
CA ASN A 54 12.38 -14.03 -0.70
C ASN A 54 11.50 -13.93 -1.94
N PHE A 55 12.11 -13.63 -3.08
CA PHE A 55 11.46 -13.64 -4.39
C PHE A 55 11.76 -14.96 -5.10
N SER A 56 10.74 -15.65 -5.59
CA SER A 56 10.87 -16.80 -6.49
C SER A 56 10.21 -16.48 -7.83
N ALA A 57 10.90 -16.82 -8.92
CA ALA A 57 10.35 -16.73 -10.27
C ALA A 57 10.68 -18.03 -11.02
N SER A 58 9.72 -18.51 -11.81
CA SER A 58 9.90 -19.62 -12.75
C SER A 58 10.08 -19.08 -14.16
N THR A 59 10.97 -19.71 -14.94
CA THR A 59 11.18 -19.45 -16.37
C THR A 59 10.19 -20.20 -17.23
#